data_AF-A0A6J4R253-F1
#
_entry.id   AF-A0A6J4R253-F1
#
_cell.length_a   1.000
_cell.length_b   1.000
_cell.length_c   1.000
_cell.angle_alpha   90.00
_cell.angle_beta   90.00
_cell.angle_gamma   90.00
#
_symmetry.space_group_name_H-M   'P 1'
#
loop_
_entity.id
_entity.type
_entity.pdbx_description
1 polymer ?
#
loop_
_entity_poly.entity_id
_entity_poly.type
_entity_poly.pdbx_seq_one_letter_code
_entity_poly.pdbx_strand_id
1 'polypeptide(L)'
;MLSGRGLYKRIRGYIVRLGVPILVPRRKGWRVTEQQERVERFSKELREGPPPSERSIKEILDTLRPQLQQLLSKQIEMARTELIPVARQAGIATGLLVVGAVFMLLFLVFFFLTGMYFMVEVFGFPYWAAAGIDTVILLLIGGGLAGAGANKLRTLDPKPHRTIAALQENVEWVKGQLRP
;
A
#
# COMPACT_ATOMS: atom_id res chain seq x y z
N MET A 1 -19.78 -2.53 3.95
CA MET A 1 -19.12 -3.56 3.11
C MET A 1 -20.11 -4.71 2.91
N LEU A 2 -20.76 -4.77 1.75
CA LEU A 2 -21.72 -5.83 1.42
C LEU A 2 -20.97 -6.99 0.76
N SER A 3 -21.02 -8.16 1.40
CA SER A 3 -20.41 -9.41 0.93
C SER A 3 -20.89 -9.76 -0.49
N GLY A 4 -19.96 -9.89 -1.44
CA GLY A 4 -20.23 -10.16 -2.86
C GLY A 4 -21.04 -11.44 -3.13
N ARG A 5 -21.16 -12.35 -2.16
CA ARG A 5 -21.99 -13.55 -2.24
C ARG A 5 -23.50 -13.27 -2.13
N GLY A 6 -23.90 -12.18 -1.48
CA GLY A 6 -25.30 -11.78 -1.34
C GLY A 6 -25.89 -11.17 -2.61
N LEU A 7 -25.07 -10.45 -3.38
CA LEU A 7 -25.51 -9.79 -4.62
C LEU A 7 -25.83 -10.81 -5.72
N TYR A 8 -25.05 -11.89 -5.82
CA TYR A 8 -25.26 -12.93 -6.83
C TYR A 8 -26.57 -13.71 -6.61
N LYS A 9 -26.96 -13.98 -5.35
CA LYS A 9 -28.24 -14.62 -5.04
C LYS A 9 -29.44 -13.70 -5.30
N ARG A 10 -29.30 -12.39 -5.07
CA ARG A 10 -30.35 -11.41 -5.40
C ARG A 10 -30.56 -11.27 -6.91
N ILE A 11 -29.49 -11.16 -7.70
CA ILE A 11 -29.60 -11.00 -9.16
C ILE A 11 -30.21 -12.26 -9.81
N ARG A 12 -29.80 -13.46 -9.38
CA ARG A 12 -30.38 -14.72 -9.89
C ARG A 12 -31.88 -14.83 -9.59
N GLY A 13 -32.35 -14.31 -8.44
CA GLY A 13 -33.77 -14.28 -8.10
C GLY A 13 -34.61 -13.31 -8.94
N TYR A 14 -34.06 -12.17 -9.35
CA TYR A 14 -34.74 -11.22 -10.24
C TYR A 14 -34.90 -11.74 -11.67
N ILE A 15 -33.90 -12.47 -12.19
CA ILE A 15 -33.92 -13.01 -13.55
C ILE A 15 -34.98 -14.12 -13.71
N VAL A 16 -35.22 -14.93 -12.67
CA VAL A 16 -36.24 -16.00 -12.72
C VAL A 16 -37.66 -15.45 -12.59
N ARG A 17 -37.86 -14.30 -11.92
CA ARG A 17 -39.20 -13.72 -11.70
C ARG A 17 -39.73 -12.88 -12.86
N LEU A 18 -38.85 -12.43 -13.76
CA LEU A 18 -39.23 -11.56 -14.88
C LEU A 18 -39.63 -12.30 -16.16
N GLY A 19 -39.57 -13.63 -16.20
CA GLY A 19 -40.06 -14.42 -17.34
C GLY A 19 -39.43 -14.04 -18.69
N VAL A 20 -38.25 -13.38 -18.69
CA VAL A 20 -37.60 -12.92 -19.91
C VAL A 20 -36.91 -14.12 -20.55
N PRO A 21 -37.37 -14.59 -21.72
CA PRO A 21 -36.65 -15.62 -22.45
C PRO A 21 -35.33 -15.04 -22.91
N ILE A 22 -34.22 -15.56 -22.37
CA ILE A 22 -32.89 -15.28 -22.91
C ILE A 22 -32.86 -15.94 -24.29
N LEU A 23 -33.16 -15.14 -25.32
CA LEU A 23 -33.11 -15.56 -26.71
C LEU A 23 -31.63 -15.68 -27.10
N VAL A 24 -31.03 -16.82 -26.76
CA VAL A 24 -29.72 -17.21 -27.30
C VAL A 24 -29.97 -17.53 -28.78
N PRO A 25 -29.42 -16.76 -29.74
CA PRO A 25 -29.61 -17.06 -31.14
C PRO A 25 -28.92 -18.39 -31.46
N ARG A 26 -29.73 -19.44 -31.67
CA ARG A 26 -29.26 -20.74 -32.14
C ARG A 26 -28.82 -20.57 -33.60
N ARG A 27 -27.56 -20.18 -33.82
CA ARG A 27 -26.96 -20.14 -35.18
C ARG A 27 -27.04 -21.54 -35.78
N LYS A 28 -28.00 -21.71 -36.70
CA LYS A 28 -28.18 -22.88 -37.56
C LYS A 28 -27.05 -22.85 -38.61
N GLY A 29 -26.22 -23.89 -38.65
CA GLY A 29 -25.27 -24.11 -39.76
C GLY A 29 -23.79 -23.80 -39.51
N TRP A 30 -23.23 -24.08 -38.34
CA TRP A 30 -21.78 -24.25 -38.23
C TRP A 30 -21.40 -25.60 -38.85
N ARG A 31 -20.78 -25.59 -40.03
CA ARG A 31 -20.12 -26.78 -40.59
C ARG A 31 -18.99 -27.17 -39.64
N VAL A 32 -19.22 -28.23 -38.86
CA VAL A 32 -18.28 -28.80 -37.88
C VAL A 32 -16.99 -29.30 -38.56
N THR A 33 -17.00 -29.46 -39.88
CA THR A 33 -15.89 -30.00 -40.68
C THR A 33 -14.62 -29.12 -40.64
N GLU A 34 -14.72 -27.80 -40.79
CA GLU A 34 -13.54 -26.91 -40.82
C GLU A 34 -12.85 -26.80 -39.45
N GLN A 35 -13.63 -26.91 -38.37
CA GLN A 35 -13.08 -26.87 -37.01
C GLN A 35 -12.35 -28.16 -36.69
N GLN A 36 -12.92 -29.31 -37.09
CA GLN A 36 -12.30 -30.62 -36.88
C GLN A 36 -11.04 -30.78 -37.72
N GLU A 37 -11.02 -30.32 -38.97
CA GLU A 37 -9.79 -30.32 -39.79
C GLU A 37 -8.68 -29.46 -39.19
N ARG A 38 -8.98 -28.33 -38.53
CA ARG A 38 -7.95 -27.55 -37.83
C ARG A 38 -7.46 -28.25 -36.57
N VAL A 39 -8.34 -28.92 -35.83
CA VAL A 39 -7.94 -29.69 -34.63
C VAL A 39 -7.11 -30.90 -35.04
N GLU A 40 -7.47 -31.59 -36.12
CA GLU A 40 -6.70 -32.71 -36.65
C GLU A 40 -5.36 -32.25 -37.22
N ARG A 41 -5.31 -31.15 -38.00
CA ARG A 41 -4.04 -30.56 -38.48
C ARG A 41 -3.13 -30.14 -37.32
N PHE A 42 -3.67 -29.45 -36.33
CA PHE A 42 -2.91 -29.04 -35.14
C PHE A 42 -2.43 -30.25 -34.34
N SER A 43 -3.26 -31.30 -34.21
CA SER A 43 -2.85 -32.55 -33.58
C SER A 43 -1.75 -33.27 -34.36
N LYS A 44 -1.75 -33.18 -35.69
CA LYS A 44 -0.75 -33.78 -36.59
C LYS A 44 0.57 -33.01 -36.52
N GLU A 45 0.52 -31.68 -36.50
CA GLU A 45 1.67 -30.79 -36.28
C GLU A 45 2.31 -31.00 -34.90
N LEU A 46 1.51 -31.21 -33.85
CA LEU A 46 2.00 -31.57 -32.52
C LEU A 46 2.62 -32.96 -32.45
N ARG A 47 2.18 -33.89 -33.30
CA ARG A 47 2.69 -35.27 -33.39
C ARG A 47 3.97 -35.38 -34.21
N GLU A 48 4.21 -34.43 -35.11
CA GLU A 48 5.38 -34.37 -36.01
C GLU A 48 6.40 -33.29 -35.59
N GLY A 49 6.15 -32.57 -34.49
CA GLY A 49 7.10 -31.61 -33.93
C GLY A 49 8.41 -32.27 -33.48
N PRO A 50 9.57 -31.58 -33.60
CA PRO A 50 10.86 -32.11 -33.16
C PRO A 50 10.80 -32.59 -31.70
N PRO A 51 11.52 -33.67 -31.33
CA PRO A 51 11.49 -34.19 -29.97
C PRO A 51 11.82 -33.08 -28.95
N PRO A 52 11.17 -33.04 -27.77
CA PRO A 52 11.43 -32.03 -26.74
C PRO A 52 12.89 -32.16 -26.27
N SER A 53 13.79 -31.48 -26.96
CA SER A 53 15.16 -31.31 -26.51
C SER A 53 15.15 -30.23 -25.43
N GLU A 54 16.03 -30.35 -24.45
CA GLU A 54 16.21 -29.45 -23.30
C GLU A 54 16.42 -27.95 -23.66
N ARG A 55 16.44 -27.63 -24.96
CA ARG A 55 16.43 -26.29 -25.55
C ARG A 55 15.06 -25.59 -25.50
N SER A 56 13.96 -26.32 -25.36
CA SER A 56 12.58 -25.78 -25.35
C SER A 56 12.27 -24.94 -24.08
N ILE A 57 12.82 -25.31 -22.91
CA ILE A 57 12.64 -24.55 -21.66
C ILE A 57 13.42 -23.22 -21.73
N LYS A 58 14.62 -23.25 -22.32
CA LYS A 58 15.41 -22.03 -22.56
C LYS A 58 14.71 -21.09 -23.53
N GLU A 59 14.15 -21.60 -24.63
CA GLU A 59 13.39 -20.77 -25.57
C GLU A 59 12.13 -20.15 -24.95
N ILE A 60 11.36 -20.89 -24.15
CA ILE A 60 10.20 -20.33 -23.46
C ILE A 60 10.63 -19.24 -22.46
N LEU A 61 11.71 -19.48 -21.71
CA LEU A 61 12.24 -18.49 -20.76
C LEU A 61 12.77 -17.24 -21.47
N ASP A 62 13.48 -17.42 -22.60
CA ASP A 62 13.98 -16.33 -23.44
C ASP A 62 12.85 -15.53 -24.08
N THR A 63 11.69 -16.15 -24.33
CA THR A 63 10.49 -15.49 -24.87
C THR A 63 9.67 -14.77 -23.79
N LEU A 64 9.65 -15.26 -22.53
CA LEU A 64 8.94 -14.63 -21.41
C LEU A 64 9.74 -13.52 -20.71
N ARG A 65 11.08 -13.61 -20.68
CA ARG A 65 11.94 -12.64 -20.01
C ARG A 65 11.70 -11.19 -20.46
N PRO A 66 11.55 -10.88 -21.76
CA PRO A 66 11.24 -9.52 -22.21
C PRO A 66 9.86 -9.04 -21.73
N GLN A 67 8.87 -9.93 -21.65
CA GLN A 67 7.51 -9.61 -21.21
C GLN A 67 7.46 -9.33 -19.70
N LEU A 68 8.19 -10.12 -18.91
CA LEU A 68 8.36 -9.89 -17.48
C LEU A 68 9.11 -8.57 -17.22
N GLN A 69 10.15 -8.27 -18.00
CA GLN A 69 10.86 -7.00 -17.92
C GLN A 69 9.95 -5.81 -18.24
N GLN A 70 9.07 -5.92 -19.26
CA GLN A 70 8.09 -4.89 -19.58
C GLN A 70 6.99 -4.73 -18.52
N LEU A 71 6.57 -5.80 -17.86
CA LEU A 71 5.61 -5.72 -16.75
C LEU A 71 6.22 -5.09 -15.51
N LEU A 72 7.47 -5.44 -15.18
CA LEU A 72 8.21 -4.87 -14.08
C LEU A 72 8.48 -3.38 -14.31
N SER A 73 8.91 -2.99 -15.51
CA SER A 73 9.12 -1.58 -15.83
C SER A 73 7.83 -0.77 -15.72
N LYS A 74 6.69 -1.31 -16.19
CA LYS A 74 5.37 -0.69 -16.02
C LYS A 74 4.95 -0.57 -14.55
N GLN A 75 5.15 -1.61 -13.73
CA GLN A 75 4.84 -1.53 -12.30
C GLN A 75 5.70 -0.49 -11.57
N ILE A 76 6.97 -0.37 -11.93
CA ILE A 76 7.85 0.68 -11.41
C ILE A 76 7.38 2.06 -11.88
N GLU A 77 6.97 2.22 -13.14
CA GLU A 77 6.47 3.48 -13.67
C GLU A 77 5.15 3.91 -13.02
N MET A 78 4.22 2.97 -12.83
CA MET A 78 2.96 3.19 -12.10
C MET A 78 3.21 3.52 -10.63
N ALA A 79 4.06 2.73 -9.95
CA ALA A 79 4.44 3.01 -8.58
C ALA A 79 5.13 4.38 -8.48
N ARG A 80 5.99 4.74 -9.42
CA ARG A 80 6.67 6.05 -9.44
C ARG A 80 5.68 7.20 -9.63
N THR A 81 4.71 7.06 -10.54
CA THR A 81 3.71 8.10 -10.81
C THR A 81 2.72 8.28 -9.65
N GLU A 82 2.44 7.23 -8.87
CA GLU A 82 1.59 7.31 -7.68
C GLU A 82 2.36 7.75 -6.42
N LEU A 83 3.58 7.23 -6.22
CA LEU A 83 4.37 7.51 -5.03
C LEU A 83 5.05 8.88 -5.05
N ILE A 84 5.45 9.42 -6.21
CA ILE A 84 6.10 10.75 -6.28
C ILE A 84 5.19 11.86 -5.76
N PRO A 85 3.92 11.98 -6.19
CA PRO A 85 3.00 12.98 -5.66
C PRO A 85 2.78 12.84 -4.15
N VAL A 86 2.60 11.60 -3.67
CA VAL A 86 2.43 11.32 -2.24
C VAL A 86 3.68 11.72 -1.45
N ALA A 87 4.87 11.34 -1.92
CA ALA A 87 6.13 11.72 -1.29
C ALA A 87 6.35 13.23 -1.28
N ARG A 88 6.00 13.94 -2.37
CA ARG A 88 6.09 15.40 -2.45
C ARG A 88 5.15 16.08 -1.47
N GLN A 89 3.89 15.64 -1.41
CA GLN A 89 2.91 16.19 -0.48
C GLN A 89 3.30 15.92 0.97
N ALA A 90 3.73 14.70 1.29
CA ALA A 90 4.26 14.34 2.60
C ALA A 90 5.49 15.17 2.96
N GLY A 91 6.39 15.41 2.00
CA GLY A 91 7.56 16.26 2.17
C GLY A 91 7.20 17.72 2.47
N ILE A 92 6.26 18.30 1.72
CA ILE A 92 5.77 19.67 1.97
C ILE A 92 5.08 19.77 3.34
N ALA A 93 4.19 18.82 3.67
CA ALA A 93 3.50 18.80 4.94
C ALA A 93 4.49 18.68 6.11
N THR A 94 5.48 17.80 5.99
CA THR A 94 6.55 17.64 7.00
C THR A 94 7.37 18.92 7.10
N GLY A 95 7.74 19.55 5.97
CA GLY A 95 8.46 20.82 5.96
C GLY A 95 7.70 21.94 6.66
N LEU A 96 6.40 22.09 6.36
CA LEU A 96 5.53 23.07 7.03
C LEU A 96 5.41 22.81 8.53
N LEU A 97 5.28 21.54 8.95
CA LEU A 97 5.24 21.17 10.36
C LEU A 97 6.54 21.50 11.09
N VAL A 98 7.70 21.22 10.47
CA VAL A 98 9.01 21.55 11.05
C VAL A 98 9.17 23.06 11.20
N VAL A 99 8.89 23.83 10.15
CA VAL A 99 8.95 25.30 10.20
C VAL A 99 7.97 25.84 11.25
N GLY A 100 6.73 25.37 11.25
CA GLY A 100 5.72 25.76 12.24
C GLY A 100 6.15 25.43 13.67
N ALA A 101 6.76 24.27 13.91
CA ALA A 101 7.31 23.89 15.21
C ALA A 101 8.43 24.82 15.67
N VAL A 102 9.32 25.25 14.77
CA VAL A 102 10.36 26.25 15.08
C VAL A 102 9.74 27.60 15.45
N PHE A 103 8.76 28.09 14.70
CA PHE A 103 8.08 29.35 15.03
C PHE A 103 7.30 29.25 16.35
N MET A 104 6.66 28.11 16.64
CA MET A 104 6.01 27.88 17.93
C MET A 104 7.01 27.84 19.08
N LEU A 105 8.20 27.26 18.87
CA LEU A 105 9.26 27.28 19.86
C LEU A 105 9.74 28.72 20.14
N LEU A 106 9.96 29.52 19.10
CA LEU A 106 10.31 30.94 19.25
C LEU A 106 9.20 31.71 19.98
N PHE A 107 7.94 31.48 19.62
CA PHE A 107 6.80 32.06 20.31
C PHE A 107 6.83 31.71 21.80
N LEU A 108 7.03 30.44 22.18
CA LEU A 108 7.10 30.03 23.58
C LEU A 108 8.24 30.74 24.31
N VAL A 109 9.43 30.82 23.71
CA VAL A 109 10.58 31.54 24.31
C VAL A 109 10.22 33.00 24.60
N PHE A 110 9.67 33.72 23.61
CA PHE A 110 9.28 35.12 23.82
C PHE A 110 8.10 35.27 24.78
N PHE A 111 7.13 34.35 24.75
CA PHE A 111 5.98 34.35 25.64
C PHE A 111 6.40 34.23 27.10
N PHE A 112 7.28 33.27 27.43
CA PHE A 112 7.80 33.12 28.78
C PHE A 112 8.71 34.29 29.17
N LEU A 113 9.53 34.81 28.25
CA LEU A 113 10.32 36.00 28.53
C LEU A 113 9.43 37.22 28.87
N THR A 114 8.36 37.45 28.09
CA THR A 114 7.37 38.49 28.38
C THR A 114 6.64 38.23 29.70
N GLY A 115 6.30 36.98 30.01
CA GLY A 115 5.71 36.58 31.29
C GLY A 115 6.62 36.90 32.48
N MET A 116 7.91 36.56 32.37
CA MET A 116 8.93 36.89 33.36
C MET A 116 9.00 38.40 33.61
N TYR A 117 9.12 39.21 32.55
CA TYR A 117 9.15 40.68 32.68
C TYR A 117 7.87 41.21 33.30
N PHE A 118 6.71 40.69 32.89
CA PHE A 118 5.43 41.07 33.48
C PHE A 118 5.38 40.77 34.99
N MET A 119 5.88 39.61 35.42
CA MET A 119 5.93 39.24 36.83
C MET A 119 6.87 40.14 37.65
N VAL A 120 7.99 40.52 37.07
CA VAL A 120 8.94 41.45 37.70
C VAL A 120 8.31 42.84 37.84
N GLU A 121 7.77 43.40 36.76
CA GLU A 121 7.29 44.79 36.73
C GLU A 121 5.96 44.99 37.46
N VAL A 122 5.02 44.04 37.32
CA VAL A 122 3.66 44.19 37.86
C VAL A 122 3.55 43.63 39.27
N PHE A 123 4.20 42.49 39.55
CA PHE A 123 4.12 41.83 40.84
C PHE A 123 5.37 42.05 41.72
N GLY A 124 6.39 42.75 41.23
CA GLY A 124 7.60 43.07 42.00
C GLY A 124 8.49 41.85 42.28
N PHE A 125 8.36 40.77 41.50
CA PHE A 125 9.17 39.57 41.72
C PHE A 125 10.65 39.85 41.39
N PRO A 126 11.60 39.29 42.15
CA PRO A 126 13.00 39.28 41.71
C PRO A 126 13.15 38.36 40.49
N TYR A 127 14.06 38.72 39.57
CA TYR A 127 14.28 37.99 38.31
C TYR A 127 14.48 36.47 38.49
N TRP A 128 15.21 36.06 39.54
CA TRP A 128 15.46 34.64 39.80
C TRP A 128 14.17 33.86 40.13
N ALA A 129 13.21 34.49 40.81
CA ALA A 129 11.95 33.84 41.20
C ALA A 129 11.00 33.75 40.00
N ALA A 130 10.90 34.82 39.21
CA ALA A 130 10.11 34.82 37.98
C ALA A 130 10.64 33.76 36.98
N ALA A 131 11.95 33.76 36.72
CA ALA A 131 12.58 32.75 35.86
C ALA A 131 12.46 31.32 36.44
N GLY A 132 12.51 31.18 37.76
CA GLY A 132 12.31 29.90 38.44
C GLY A 132 10.91 29.33 38.22
N ILE A 133 9.88 30.17 38.29
CA ILE A 133 8.49 29.77 38.04
C ILE A 133 8.31 29.32 36.57
N ASP A 134 8.79 30.10 35.61
CA ASP A 134 8.74 29.75 34.19
C ASP A 134 9.44 28.41 33.91
N THR A 135 10.60 28.20 34.55
CA THR A 135 11.36 26.95 34.44
C THR A 135 10.54 25.75 34.94
N VAL A 136 9.89 25.88 36.10
CA VAL A 136 9.05 24.80 36.65
C VAL A 136 7.85 24.53 35.75
N ILE A 137 7.19 25.56 35.23
CA ILE A 137 6.05 25.42 34.31
C ILE A 137 6.49 24.65 33.05
N LEU A 138 7.60 25.07 32.42
CA LEU A 138 8.16 24.42 31.24
C LEU A 138 8.58 22.98 31.53
N LEU A 139 9.16 22.71 32.70
CA LEU A 139 9.57 21.37 33.10
C LEU A 139 8.36 20.43 33.25
N LEU A 140 7.27 20.89 33.87
CA LEU A 140 6.06 20.09 34.05
C LEU A 140 5.37 19.80 32.71
N ILE A 141 5.19 20.82 31.86
CA ILE A 141 4.56 20.66 30.55
C ILE A 141 5.46 19.81 29.64
N GLY A 142 6.73 20.16 29.52
CA GLY A 142 7.70 19.48 28.67
C GLY A 142 7.95 18.04 29.12
N GLY A 143 8.11 17.81 30.42
CA GLY A 143 8.22 16.47 31.00
C GLY A 143 6.98 15.63 30.76
N GLY A 144 5.78 16.21 30.90
CA GLY A 144 4.51 15.54 30.60
C GLY A 144 4.39 15.14 29.13
N LEU A 145 4.69 16.05 28.21
CA LEU A 145 4.67 15.78 26.76
C LEU A 145 5.71 14.74 26.36
N ALA A 146 6.94 14.84 26.88
CA ALA A 146 8.00 13.87 26.65
C ALA A 146 7.62 12.48 27.17
N GLY A 147 7.05 12.40 28.37
CA GLY A 147 6.54 11.15 28.94
C GLY A 147 5.41 10.54 28.12
N ALA A 148 4.43 11.35 27.70
CA ALA A 148 3.33 10.90 26.85
C ALA A 148 3.83 10.40 25.48
N GLY A 149 4.77 11.13 24.86
CA GLY A 149 5.41 10.75 23.61
C GLY A 149 6.18 9.43 23.73
N ALA A 150 7.01 9.28 24.78
CA ALA A 150 7.74 8.06 25.05
C ALA A 150 6.80 6.86 25.25
N ASN A 151 5.71 7.05 25.99
CA ASN A 151 4.70 6.01 26.18
C ASN A 151 4.02 5.63 24.87
N LYS A 152 3.69 6.62 24.01
CA LYS A 152 3.12 6.33 22.69
C LYS A 152 4.07 5.52 21.82
N LEU A 153 5.35 5.87 21.78
CA LEU A 153 6.36 5.14 21.01
C LEU A 153 6.50 3.69 21.48
N ARG A 154 6.42 3.44 22.79
CA ARG A 154 6.45 2.07 23.36
C ARG A 154 5.26 1.21 22.93
N THR A 155 4.13 1.81 22.56
CA THR A 155 2.94 1.07 22.08
C THR A 155 2.96 0.76 20.59
N LEU A 156 3.89 1.35 19.83
CA LEU A 156 4.00 1.09 18.40
C LEU A 156 4.76 -0.21 18.18
N ASP A 157 4.14 -1.15 17.48
CA ASP A 157 4.81 -2.34 16.98
C ASP A 157 5.46 -2.02 15.62
N PRO A 158 6.79 -1.90 15.54
CA PRO A 158 7.46 -1.48 14.31
C PRO A 158 7.50 -2.58 13.25
N LYS A 159 7.14 -3.83 13.58
CA LYS A 159 7.20 -4.93 12.63
C LYS A 159 5.94 -4.99 11.77
N PRO A 160 6.07 -4.96 10.43
CA PRO A 160 4.92 -5.15 9.54
C PRO A 160 4.54 -6.65 9.48
N HIS A 161 3.82 -7.11 10.51
CA HIS A 161 3.44 -8.51 10.71
C HIS A 161 2.78 -9.14 9.48
N ARG A 162 1.88 -8.40 8.81
CA ARG A 162 1.19 -8.88 7.61
C ARG A 162 2.13 -9.05 6.42
N THR A 163 3.07 -8.14 6.23
CA THR A 163 4.06 -8.22 5.15
C THR A 163 5.01 -9.38 5.39
N ILE A 164 5.45 -9.57 6.64
CA ILE A 164 6.33 -10.69 7.00
C ILE A 164 5.60 -12.02 6.82
N ALA A 165 4.35 -12.15 7.29
CA ALA A 165 3.54 -13.36 7.13
C ALA A 165 3.29 -13.71 5.65
N ALA A 166 2.95 -12.71 4.83
CA ALA A 166 2.75 -12.92 3.39
C ALA A 166 4.04 -13.36 2.68
N LEU A 167 5.20 -12.82 3.08
CA LEU A 167 6.50 -13.25 2.54
C LEU A 167 6.84 -14.69 2.98
N GLN A 168 6.52 -15.06 4.22
CA GLN A 168 6.72 -16.44 4.72
C GLN A 168 5.86 -17.44 3.95
N GLU A 169 4.58 -17.15 3.76
CA GLU A 169 3.64 -17.99 3.00
C GLU A 169 4.12 -18.18 1.55
N ASN A 170 4.56 -17.10 0.89
CA ASN A 170 5.10 -17.18 -0.47
C ASN A 170 6.36 -18.06 -0.54
N VAL A 171 7.25 -17.97 0.45
CA VAL A 171 8.46 -18.81 0.51
C VAL A 171 8.11 -20.27 0.75
N GLU A 172 7.14 -20.57 1.62
CA GLU A 172 6.70 -21.94 1.88
C GLU A 172 6.02 -22.55 0.64
N TRP A 173 5.18 -21.79 -0.06
CA TRP A 173 4.55 -22.24 -1.30
C TRP A 173 5.58 -22.62 -2.38
N VAL A 174 6.61 -21.78 -2.58
CA VAL A 174 7.71 -22.07 -3.53
C VAL A 174 8.49 -23.31 -3.11
N LYS A 175 8.82 -23.45 -1.81
CA LYS A 175 9.53 -24.64 -1.29
C LYS A 175 8.71 -25.92 -1.46
N GLY A 176 7.38 -25.83 -1.31
CA GLY A 176 6.46 -26.95 -1.51
C GLY A 176 6.43 -27.45 -2.96
N GLN A 177 6.60 -26.56 -3.94
CA GLN A 177 6.70 -26.95 -5.35
C GLN A 177 8.05 -27.58 -5.74
N LEU A 178 9.12 -27.29 -4.99
CA LEU A 178 10.47 -27.79 -5.28
C LEU A 178 10.80 -29.12 -4.59
N ARG A 179 9.90 -29.62 -3.74
CA ARG A 179 10.02 -30.93 -3.08
C ARG A 179 9.35 -31.98 -3.99
N PRO A 180 10.11 -32.94 -4.55
CA PRO A 180 9.58 -33.97 -5.45
C PRO A 180 8.67 -34.97 -4.74
#